data_AF-A0A7L8CZM4-F1
#
_entry.id   AF-A0A7L8CZM4-F1
#
_cell.length_a   1.000
_cell.length_b   1.000
_cell.length_c   1.000
_cell.angle_alpha   90.00
_cell.angle_beta   90.00
_cell.angle_gamma   90.00
#
_symmetry.space_group_name_H-M   'P 1'
#
loop_
_entity.id
_entity.type
_entity.pdbx_description
1 polymer ?
#
loop_
_entity_poly.entity_id
_entity_poly.type
_entity_poly.pdbx_seq_one_letter_code
_entity_poly.pdbx_strand_id
1 'polypeptide(L)'
;MRATVVGLVTPHLLRVVDLANEAQNGVNVDWHLRDTVAKTMGELGDQYNAPALMEAFVDGLESAAGNAPKARVEYVRVLQAAADAARRVRRD
;
A
#
# COMPACT_ATOMS: atom_id res chain seq x y z
N MET A 1 -2.95 20.97 4.90
CA MET A 1 -2.12 20.09 4.05
C MET A 1 -2.38 18.59 4.26
N ARG A 2 -2.70 18.09 5.46
CA ARG A 2 -3.00 16.65 5.68
C ARG A 2 -4.19 16.09 4.88
N ALA A 3 -5.26 16.86 4.69
CA ALA A 3 -6.44 16.37 3.96
C ALA A 3 -6.17 16.06 2.47
N THR A 4 -5.29 16.83 1.82
CA THR A 4 -4.90 16.64 0.41
C THR A 4 -4.04 15.39 0.23
N VAL A 5 -3.15 15.11 1.20
CA VAL A 5 -2.32 13.90 1.23
C VAL A 5 -3.18 12.66 1.39
N VAL A 6 -4.18 12.69 2.29
CA VAL A 6 -5.12 11.57 2.47
C VAL A 6 -5.93 11.33 1.20
N GLY A 7 -6.48 12.37 0.57
CA GLY A 7 -7.27 12.22 -0.67
C GLY A 7 -6.48 11.63 -1.85
N LEU A 8 -5.18 11.93 -1.94
CA LEU A 8 -4.31 11.38 -2.99
C LEU A 8 -3.85 9.95 -2.70
N VAL A 9 -3.57 9.61 -1.44
CA VAL A 9 -3.07 8.28 -1.06
C VAL A 9 -4.19 7.23 -0.92
N THR A 10 -5.38 7.65 -0.48
CA THR A 10 -6.53 6.75 -0.25
C THR A 10 -6.87 5.85 -1.45
N PRO A 11 -6.97 6.34 -2.70
CA PRO A 11 -7.28 5.45 -3.83
C PRO A 11 -6.22 4.37 -4.05
N HIS A 12 -4.94 4.67 -3.85
CA HIS A 12 -3.88 3.66 -3.98
C HIS A 12 -3.91 2.64 -2.83
N LEU A 13 -4.21 3.11 -1.62
CA LEU A 13 -4.34 2.23 -0.46
C LEU A 13 -5.52 1.27 -0.61
N LEU A 14 -6.66 1.73 -1.13
CA LEU A 14 -7.82 0.88 -1.41
C LEU A 14 -7.50 -0.22 -2.42
N ARG A 15 -6.73 0.06 -3.48
CA ARG A 15 -6.30 -0.97 -4.44
C ARG A 15 -5.50 -2.10 -3.77
N VAL A 16 -4.61 -1.77 -2.83
CA VAL A 16 -3.84 -2.77 -2.09
C VAL A 16 -4.72 -3.56 -1.12
N VAL A 17 -5.70 -2.89 -0.50
CA VAL A 17 -6.71 -3.53 0.35
C VAL A 17 -7.56 -4.53 -0.43
N ASP A 18 -7.94 -4.22 -1.66
CA ASP A 18 -8.69 -5.14 -2.53
C ASP A 18 -7.87 -6.40 -2.83
N LEU A 19 -6.59 -6.25 -3.18
CA LEU A 19 -5.67 -7.38 -3.37
C LEU A 19 -5.53 -8.22 -2.08
N ALA A 20 -5.47 -7.57 -0.92
CA ALA A 20 -5.41 -8.27 0.36
C ALA A 20 -6.70 -9.06 0.66
N ASN A 21 -7.87 -8.55 0.24
CA ASN A 21 -9.13 -9.29 0.33
C ASN A 21 -9.17 -10.48 -0.64
N GLU A 22 -8.68 -10.32 -1.87
CA GLU A 22 -8.56 -11.41 -2.84
C GLU A 22 -7.63 -12.52 -2.33
N ALA A 23 -6.48 -12.16 -1.77
CA ALA A 23 -5.53 -13.09 -1.19
C ALA A 23 -6.14 -13.91 -0.05
N GLN A 24 -6.93 -13.26 0.80
CA GLN A 24 -7.64 -13.93 1.88
C GLN A 24 -8.64 -14.98 1.36
N ASN A 25 -9.16 -14.82 0.14
CA ASN A 25 -10.03 -15.78 -0.53
C ASN A 25 -9.27 -16.86 -1.31
N GLY A 26 -7.93 -16.91 -1.19
CA GLY A 26 -7.08 -17.92 -1.84
C GLY A 26 -6.58 -17.54 -3.23
N VAL A 27 -6.75 -16.28 -3.66
CA VAL A 27 -6.20 -15.78 -4.93
C VAL A 27 -4.71 -15.51 -4.78
N ASN A 28 -3.90 -15.95 -5.75
CA ASN A 28 -2.48 -15.56 -5.78
C ASN A 28 -2.35 -14.12 -6.31
N VAL A 29 -2.04 -13.19 -5.41
CA VAL A 29 -1.89 -11.75 -5.72
C VAL A 29 -0.44 -11.27 -5.74
N ASP A 30 0.57 -12.14 -5.58
CA ASP A 30 1.96 -11.71 -5.36
C ASP A 30 2.50 -10.79 -6.48
N TRP A 31 2.25 -11.18 -7.73
CA TRP A 31 2.65 -10.38 -8.88
C TRP A 31 1.87 -9.07 -8.96
N HIS A 32 0.54 -9.14 -8.81
CA HIS A 32 -0.34 -7.97 -8.84
C HIS A 32 -0.01 -6.97 -7.74
N LEU A 33 0.34 -7.44 -6.55
CA LEU A 33 0.75 -6.64 -5.40
C LEU A 33 2.02 -5.85 -5.71
N ARG A 34 3.05 -6.53 -6.21
CA ARG A 34 4.33 -5.88 -6.55
C ARG A 34 4.16 -4.86 -7.66
N ASP A 35 3.42 -5.19 -8.72
CA ASP A 35 3.13 -4.29 -9.83
C ASP A 35 2.31 -3.06 -9.37
N THR A 36 1.27 -3.28 -8.56
CA THR A 36 0.43 -2.19 -8.02
C THR A 36 1.24 -1.24 -7.13
N VAL A 37 2.09 -1.79 -6.27
CA VAL A 37 2.96 -0.98 -5.40
C VAL A 37 3.98 -0.21 -6.22
N ALA A 38 4.64 -0.83 -7.20
CA ALA A 38 5.60 -0.15 -8.07
C ALA A 38 4.97 0.99 -8.86
N LYS A 39 3.80 0.75 -9.47
CA LYS A 39 3.03 1.78 -10.20
C LYS A 39 2.62 2.92 -9.27
N THR A 40 2.09 2.59 -8.10
CA THR A 40 1.69 3.61 -7.11
C THR A 40 2.87 4.47 -6.70
N MET A 41 4.02 3.86 -6.37
CA MET A 41 5.21 4.60 -5.98
C MET A 41 5.72 5.49 -7.12
N GLY A 42 5.65 5.05 -8.36
CA GLY A 42 5.95 5.89 -9.54
C GLY A 42 4.98 7.07 -9.67
N GLU A 43 3.67 6.80 -9.63
CA GLU A 43 2.61 7.82 -9.73
C GLU A 43 2.72 8.87 -8.61
N LEU A 44 3.04 8.45 -7.39
CA LEU A 44 3.27 9.37 -6.26
C LEU A 44 4.61 10.09 -6.39
N GLY A 45 5.61 9.47 -7.02
CA GLY A 45 6.94 10.02 -7.28
C GLY A 45 6.95 11.16 -8.29
N ASP A 46 6.03 11.12 -9.24
CA ASP A 46 5.87 12.17 -10.26
C ASP A 46 5.15 13.42 -9.72
N GLN A 47 4.63 13.38 -8.50
CA GLN A 47 3.94 14.51 -7.87
C GLN A 47 4.93 15.49 -7.24
N TYR A 48 4.55 16.78 -7.21
CA TYR A 48 5.35 17.83 -6.57
C TYR A 48 5.66 17.55 -5.09
N ASN A 49 4.79 16.82 -4.39
CA ASN A 49 4.95 16.45 -2.97
C ASN A 49 5.41 14.99 -2.78
N ALA A 50 6.14 14.43 -3.74
CA ALA A 50 6.49 13.00 -3.79
C ALA A 50 6.99 12.39 -2.47
N PRO A 51 7.98 12.98 -1.75
CA PRO A 51 8.48 12.39 -0.51
C PRO A 51 7.38 12.22 0.55
N ALA A 52 6.52 13.22 0.72
CA ALA A 52 5.45 13.21 1.70
C ALA A 52 4.31 12.25 1.32
N LEU A 53 4.01 12.12 0.02
CA LEU A 53 2.99 11.20 -0.48
C LEU A 53 3.43 9.74 -0.38
N MET A 54 4.68 9.45 -0.76
CA MET A 54 5.26 8.12 -0.62
C MET A 54 5.35 7.68 0.85
N GLU A 55 5.75 8.59 1.75
CA GLU A 55 5.76 8.31 3.18
C GLU A 55 4.35 8.04 3.72
N ALA A 56 3.38 8.88 3.38
CA ALA A 56 2.00 8.67 3.78
C ALA A 56 1.39 7.37 3.24
N PHE A 57 1.79 6.91 2.06
CA PHE A 57 1.38 5.62 1.52
C PHE A 57 1.95 4.45 2.34
N VAL A 58 3.24 4.48 2.67
CA VAL A 58 3.87 3.48 3.54
C VAL A 58 3.18 3.45 4.92
N ASP A 59 3.02 4.60 5.55
CA ASP A 59 2.39 4.71 6.87
C ASP A 59 0.93 4.23 6.85
N GLY A 60 0.21 4.50 5.75
CA GLY A 60 -1.14 4.03 5.53
C GLY A 60 -1.23 2.50 5.48
N LEU A 61 -0.32 1.84 4.75
CA LEU A 61 -0.26 0.37 4.66
C LEU A 61 0.04 -0.26 6.02
N GLU A 62 0.98 0.30 6.78
CA GLU A 62 1.30 -0.19 8.12
C GLU A 62 0.15 0.02 9.10
N SER A 63 -0.51 1.18 9.04
CA SER A 63 -1.69 1.47 9.84
C SER A 63 -2.84 0.51 9.49
N ALA A 64 -3.05 0.21 8.22
CA ALA A 64 -4.06 -0.74 7.78
C ALA A 64 -3.74 -2.16 8.27
N ALA A 65 -2.48 -2.59 8.21
CA ALA A 65 -2.04 -3.87 8.75
C ALA A 65 -2.21 -3.96 10.27
N GLY A 66 -1.88 -2.89 11.01
CA GLY A 66 -1.99 -2.84 12.47
C GLY A 66 -3.43 -2.78 12.99
N ASN A 67 -4.35 -2.17 12.23
CA ASN A 67 -5.78 -2.08 12.58
C ASN A 67 -6.61 -3.27 12.08
N ALA A 68 -6.05 -4.12 11.21
CA ALA A 68 -6.75 -5.28 10.68
C ALA A 68 -7.06 -6.31 11.79
N PRO A 69 -8.21 -7.01 11.72
CA PRO A 69 -8.49 -8.11 12.63
C PRO A 69 -7.42 -9.21 12.55
N LYS A 70 -6.86 -9.61 13.70
CA LYS A 70 -5.80 -10.63 13.78
C LYS A 70 -6.18 -11.99 13.15
N ALA A 71 -7.47 -12.28 13.00
CA ALA A 71 -7.96 -13.47 12.33
C ALA A 71 -7.70 -13.48 10.81
N ARG A 72 -7.47 -12.32 10.19
CA ARG A 72 -7.21 -12.19 8.75
C ARG A 72 -5.71 -12.25 8.45
N VAL A 73 -5.10 -13.41 8.69
CA VAL A 73 -3.64 -13.59 8.61
C VAL A 73 -3.10 -13.25 7.22
N GLU A 74 -3.70 -13.78 6.15
CA GLU A 74 -3.23 -13.52 4.78
C GLU A 74 -3.41 -12.05 4.36
N TYR A 75 -4.53 -11.44 4.74
CA TYR A 75 -4.78 -10.01 4.51
C TYR A 75 -3.67 -9.14 5.14
N VAL A 76 -3.35 -9.40 6.41
CA VAL A 76 -2.29 -8.67 7.13
C VAL A 76 -0.93 -8.90 6.47
N ARG A 77 -0.62 -10.13 6.08
CA ARG A 77 0.62 -10.46 5.37
C ARG A 77 0.76 -9.68 4.06
N VAL A 78 -0.31 -9.58 3.28
CA VAL A 78 -0.30 -8.81 2.01
C VAL A 78 -0.05 -7.32 2.26
N LEU A 79 -0.72 -6.72 3.25
CA LEU A 79 -0.50 -5.31 3.58
C LEU A 79 0.94 -5.05 4.07
N GLN A 80 1.50 -5.93 4.89
CA GLN A 80 2.89 -5.84 5.34
C GLN A 80 3.87 -6.01 4.16
N ALA A 81 3.63 -6.98 3.27
CA ALA A 81 4.45 -7.18 2.08
C ALA A 81 4.40 -5.96 1.15
N ALA A 82 3.25 -5.30 1.03
CA ALA A 82 3.13 -4.06 0.27
C ALA A 82 3.94 -2.92 0.89
N ALA A 83 3.86 -2.76 2.22
CA ALA A 83 4.61 -1.73 2.94
C ALA A 83 6.13 -1.93 2.77
N ASP A 84 6.59 -3.17 2.87
CA ASP A 84 8.01 -3.52 2.66
C ASP A 84 8.45 -3.28 1.22
N ALA A 85 7.61 -3.59 0.23
CA ALA A 85 7.89 -3.32 -1.18
C ALA A 85 7.99 -1.81 -1.44
N ALA A 86 7.05 -1.01 -0.94
CA ALA A 86 7.06 0.45 -1.09
C ALA A 86 8.30 1.07 -0.44
N ARG A 87 8.69 0.58 0.74
CA ARG A 87 9.92 1.02 1.43
C ARG A 87 11.19 0.75 0.65
N ARG A 88 11.27 -0.39 -0.04
CA ARG A 88 12.41 -0.72 -0.90
C ARG A 88 12.51 0.24 -2.07
N VAL A 89 11.39 0.50 -2.76
CA VAL A 89 11.33 1.45 -3.88
C VAL A 89 11.75 2.85 -3.46
N ARG A 90 11.34 3.31 -2.26
CA ARG A 90 11.76 4.64 -1.75
C ARG A 90 13.26 4.76 -1.46
N ARG A 91 13.97 3.64 -1.29
CA ARG A 91 15.42 3.63 -1.00
C ARG A 91 16.29 3.53 -2.25
N ASP A 92 15.71 3.15 -3.38
CA ASP A 92 16.37 3.02 -4.68
C ASP A 92 16.36 4.39 -5.41
#